data_AF-A0A2D6XHV3-F1
#
_entry.id   AF-A0A2D6XHV3-F1
#
_cell.length_a   1.000
_cell.length_b   1.000
_cell.length_c   1.000
_cell.angle_alpha   90.00
_cell.angle_beta   90.00
_cell.angle_gamma   90.00
#
_symmetry.space_group_name_H-M   'P 1'
#
loop_
_entity.id
_entity.type
_entity.pdbx_description
1 polymer ?
#
loop_
_entity_poly.entity_id
_entity_poly.type
_entity_poly.pdbx_seq_one_letter_code
_entity_poly.pdbx_strand_id
1 'polypeptide(L)'
;MPITERGQNATQIINKNVSPTAPTDGQVLAFNSTTNLWEPTTGGGALTTEEVEDIVGAMVTGNTETNITVTYEDGDGTLDFVSDNTQLTTEEVQDIVGAMVTGNTETNITVTYEDGDGTLDFVAVNTTGGWTDGSNVIYPTTLTDALGLGTNSPDTALEIAKEDADAVATISCYHDTEATAAKLVLRKADGSESSPALVDDDAVLGKVTFHGHDGNSWEEGARIEARVQGTASDPTDMPTELSFWTSPNGSSTCTERMTIINDGSVMLGTTSSTTPTHLLELKKSDTSDSTTIAAAVSDGLALNMGGGVATDEFAPAVSWFTIDGNINSGEKTIAAITAQAVEDFDAGDDSGSDLVFFTHKIATSSGLTEKVRITAGGKFGVGTASPKVAADVHHDPTGLAGDTGGGEVVLFGSGSLTAGKMYYLNSSGAWTLTDANAVASGASQLLGIALGSTPGTHGVLIRGFFDCATYLTGTFVKGGAVYVSETTTGNIDVAAPTGGSDFVRIVGHGTDLANVIYFNPSQNWIEL
;
A
#
# COMPACT_ATOMS: atom_id res chain seq x y z
N MET A 1 82.05 -97.82 121.14
CA MET A 1 81.09 -97.18 122.05
C MET A 1 79.96 -96.62 121.18
N PRO A 2 78.70 -97.06 121.37
CA PRO A 2 77.57 -96.60 120.56
C PRO A 2 77.11 -95.22 121.03
N ILE A 3 76.48 -94.44 120.14
CA ILE A 3 75.26 -93.67 120.40
C ILE A 3 74.65 -93.32 119.05
N THR A 4 73.39 -93.70 118.90
CA THR A 4 72.50 -93.39 117.80
C THR A 4 71.62 -92.24 118.26
N GLU A 5 71.69 -91.07 117.63
CA GLU A 5 70.70 -90.01 117.84
C GLU A 5 69.53 -90.21 116.87
N ARG A 6 68.29 -90.19 117.39
CA ARG A 6 67.07 -90.02 116.60
C ARG A 6 66.39 -88.72 117.04
N GLY A 7 66.56 -87.65 116.27
CA GLY A 7 65.57 -86.56 116.23
C GLY A 7 64.30 -87.05 115.54
N GLN A 8 63.12 -86.78 116.10
CA GLN A 8 61.85 -87.13 115.46
C GLN A 8 61.21 -85.88 114.84
N ASN A 9 60.94 -85.96 113.53
CA ASN A 9 60.07 -85.03 112.81
C ASN A 9 58.62 -85.18 113.33
N ALA A 10 57.86 -84.07 113.39
CA ALA A 10 56.43 -84.14 113.67
C ALA A 10 55.73 -84.89 112.53
N THR A 11 55.27 -86.12 112.81
CA THR A 11 54.64 -87.01 111.83
C THR A 11 53.14 -86.77 111.67
N GLN A 12 52.53 -85.95 112.53
CA GLN A 12 51.10 -85.66 112.53
C GLN A 12 50.81 -84.19 112.87
N ILE A 13 49.82 -83.59 112.18
CA ILE A 13 49.20 -82.32 112.51
C ILE A 13 47.69 -82.59 112.70
N ILE A 14 47.18 -82.28 113.90
CA ILE A 14 45.77 -82.46 114.29
C ILE A 14 45.29 -83.91 114.04
N ASN A 15 46.02 -84.89 114.60
CA ASN A 15 45.72 -86.32 114.49
C ASN A 15 45.63 -86.87 113.06
N LYS A 16 46.21 -86.17 112.09
CA LYS A 16 46.33 -86.58 110.69
C LYS A 16 47.78 -86.51 110.27
N ASN A 17 48.21 -87.48 109.46
CA ASN A 17 49.60 -87.60 109.10
C ASN A 17 50.02 -86.40 108.22
N VAL A 18 51.20 -85.86 108.46
CA VAL A 18 51.81 -84.91 107.52
C VAL A 18 52.50 -85.73 106.45
N SER A 19 52.37 -85.31 105.19
CA SER A 19 53.06 -85.95 104.09
C SER A 19 54.57 -85.99 104.38
N PRO A 20 55.24 -87.14 104.21
CA PRO A 20 56.69 -87.25 104.39
C PRO A 20 57.47 -86.45 103.35
N THR A 21 56.80 -85.94 102.31
CA THR A 21 57.36 -85.06 101.28
C THR A 21 57.40 -83.62 101.80
N ALA A 22 58.59 -83.03 101.87
CA ALA A 22 58.76 -81.65 102.29
C ALA A 22 58.22 -80.67 101.22
N PRO A 23 57.53 -79.57 101.60
CA PRO A 23 57.14 -78.52 100.66
C PRO A 23 58.37 -77.85 100.04
N THR A 24 58.28 -77.49 98.76
CA THR A 24 59.24 -76.57 98.12
C THR A 24 58.79 -75.12 98.27
N ASP A 25 59.70 -74.18 98.00
CA ASP A 25 59.40 -72.75 98.01
C ASP A 25 58.20 -72.43 97.11
N GLY A 26 57.26 -71.61 97.61
CA GLY A 26 56.01 -71.27 96.93
C GLY A 26 54.85 -72.26 97.10
N GLN A 27 55.05 -73.38 97.81
CA GLN A 27 53.98 -74.32 98.17
C GLN A 27 53.45 -74.07 99.59
N VAL A 28 52.14 -74.28 99.78
CA VAL A 28 51.48 -74.29 101.09
C VAL A 28 51.05 -75.72 101.43
N LEU A 29 51.05 -76.09 102.72
CA LEU A 29 50.50 -77.37 103.15
C LEU A 29 48.96 -77.28 103.17
N ALA A 30 48.30 -78.01 102.28
CA ALA A 30 46.85 -78.15 102.24
C ALA A 30 46.43 -79.58 102.64
N PHE A 31 45.33 -79.73 103.38
CA PHE A 31 44.82 -81.04 103.76
C PHE A 31 44.13 -81.70 102.57
N ASN A 32 44.71 -82.79 102.07
CA ASN A 32 44.08 -83.60 101.04
C ASN A 32 43.20 -84.67 101.70
N SER A 33 41.88 -84.51 101.55
CA SER A 33 40.87 -85.41 102.13
C SER A 33 40.89 -86.83 101.54
N THR A 34 41.56 -87.04 100.40
CA THR A 34 41.68 -88.34 99.73
C THR A 34 42.85 -89.16 100.25
N THR A 35 44.03 -88.53 100.40
CA THR A 35 45.22 -89.18 100.98
C THR A 35 45.22 -89.13 102.50
N ASN A 36 44.34 -88.31 103.09
CA ASN A 36 44.21 -88.07 104.53
C ASN A 36 45.51 -87.51 105.13
N LEU A 37 46.30 -86.81 104.29
CA LEU A 37 47.58 -86.20 104.60
C LEU A 37 47.48 -84.68 104.45
N TRP A 38 48.26 -83.95 105.25
CA TRP A 38 48.61 -82.58 104.91
C TRP A 38 49.77 -82.61 103.90
N GLU A 39 49.55 -82.12 102.69
CA GLU A 39 50.53 -82.20 101.60
C GLU A 39 50.79 -80.83 100.94
N PRO A 40 52.01 -80.60 100.40
CA PRO A 40 52.34 -79.35 99.70
C PRO A 40 51.54 -79.18 98.40
N THR A 41 50.98 -77.99 98.18
CA THR A 41 50.35 -77.58 96.91
C THR A 41 50.71 -76.14 96.54
N THR A 42 50.73 -75.80 95.25
CA THR A 42 50.88 -74.42 94.74
C THR A 42 49.53 -73.70 94.81
N GLY A 43 49.46 -72.52 95.44
CA GLY A 43 48.24 -71.67 95.48
C GLY A 43 48.10 -70.81 94.21
N GLY A 44 46.89 -70.71 93.64
CA GLY A 44 46.63 -70.07 92.33
C GLY A 44 46.40 -68.56 92.33
N GLY A 45 46.58 -67.91 91.16
CA GLY A 45 46.05 -66.56 90.89
C GLY A 45 46.82 -65.63 89.93
N ALA A 46 47.39 -66.10 88.82
CA ALA A 46 47.71 -65.23 87.67
C ALA A 46 46.91 -65.75 86.48
N LEU A 47 46.03 -64.92 85.91
CA LEU A 47 45.32 -65.29 84.70
C LEU A 47 46.35 -65.57 83.62
N THR A 48 46.17 -66.70 82.96
CA THR A 48 46.95 -67.08 81.79
C THR A 48 46.66 -66.11 80.64
N THR A 49 47.55 -66.08 79.65
CA THR A 49 47.32 -65.29 78.44
C THR A 49 45.98 -65.67 77.81
N GLU A 50 45.67 -66.96 77.69
CA GLU A 50 44.36 -67.45 77.20
C GLU A 50 43.17 -66.87 77.99
N GLU A 51 43.24 -66.85 79.33
CA GLU A 51 42.17 -66.25 80.14
C GLU A 51 42.00 -64.74 79.89
N VAL A 52 43.07 -64.02 79.51
CA VAL A 52 42.98 -62.61 79.12
C VAL A 52 42.43 -62.45 77.70
N GLU A 53 42.84 -63.33 76.79
CA GLU A 53 42.40 -63.38 75.39
C GLU A 53 40.90 -63.68 75.31
N ASP A 54 40.40 -64.66 76.08
CA ASP A 54 38.98 -64.99 76.23
C ASP A 54 38.16 -63.79 76.75
N ILE A 55 38.69 -63.02 77.69
CA ILE A 55 38.01 -61.83 78.21
C ILE A 55 37.90 -60.75 77.12
N VAL A 56 38.99 -60.46 76.40
CA VAL A 56 38.99 -59.43 75.33
C VAL A 56 38.13 -59.89 74.15
N GLY A 57 38.21 -61.16 73.77
CA GLY A 57 37.37 -61.77 72.74
C GLY A 57 35.88 -61.72 73.11
N ALA A 58 35.52 -62.03 74.36
CA ALA A 58 34.16 -61.90 74.86
C ALA A 58 33.64 -60.45 74.85
N MET A 59 34.52 -59.46 75.03
CA MET A 59 34.14 -58.05 75.02
C MET A 59 33.71 -57.55 73.63
N VAL A 60 34.21 -58.16 72.55
CA VAL A 60 33.94 -57.69 71.18
C VAL A 60 33.06 -58.65 70.36
N THR A 61 32.82 -59.88 70.82
CA THR A 61 31.95 -60.87 70.14
C THR A 61 30.45 -60.56 70.23
N GLY A 62 30.05 -59.52 70.99
CA GLY A 62 28.67 -59.07 71.08
C GLY A 62 28.20 -58.19 69.91
N ASN A 63 29.11 -57.71 69.06
CA ASN A 63 28.92 -56.89 67.87
C ASN A 63 27.84 -55.79 68.03
N THR A 64 28.05 -54.84 68.95
CA THR A 64 27.17 -53.67 69.12
C THR A 64 27.68 -52.42 68.39
N GLU A 65 28.82 -52.54 67.73
CA GLU A 65 29.48 -51.48 66.99
C GLU A 65 28.69 -51.19 65.69
N THR A 66 28.54 -49.91 65.37
CA THR A 66 27.78 -49.48 64.18
C THR A 66 28.75 -49.08 63.07
N ASN A 67 28.52 -49.58 61.85
CA ASN A 67 29.33 -49.36 60.62
C ASN A 67 30.78 -49.88 60.69
N ILE A 68 31.08 -50.71 61.67
CA ILE A 68 32.37 -51.37 61.84
C ILE A 68 32.14 -52.72 62.51
N THR A 69 32.74 -53.76 61.95
CA THR A 69 32.86 -55.05 62.58
C THR A 69 34.18 -55.06 63.36
N VAL A 70 34.10 -55.41 64.64
CA VAL A 70 35.27 -55.57 65.50
C VAL A 70 35.38 -57.03 65.91
N THR A 71 36.54 -57.63 65.69
CA THR A 71 36.81 -59.02 66.08
C THR A 71 38.10 -59.11 66.84
N TYR A 72 38.18 -60.08 67.74
CA TYR A 72 39.42 -60.46 68.37
C TYR A 72 40.01 -61.66 67.62
N GLU A 73 41.28 -61.57 67.22
CA GLU A 73 41.98 -62.65 66.52
C GLU A 73 42.96 -63.34 67.48
N ASP A 74 42.65 -64.58 67.82
CA ASP A 74 43.39 -65.40 68.79
C ASP A 74 44.79 -65.78 68.28
N GLY A 75 44.98 -65.82 66.95
CA GLY A 75 46.26 -66.18 66.34
C GLY A 75 47.38 -65.13 66.47
N ASP A 76 47.04 -63.85 66.62
CA ASP A 76 48.01 -62.76 66.73
C ASP A 76 47.82 -61.85 67.98
N GLY A 77 46.76 -62.09 68.74
CA GLY A 77 46.48 -61.42 70.01
C GLY A 77 45.95 -60.00 69.86
N THR A 78 45.46 -59.60 68.67
CA THR A 78 45.03 -58.23 68.40
C THR A 78 43.51 -58.08 68.18
N LEU A 79 43.05 -56.83 68.21
CA LEU A 79 41.69 -56.45 67.81
C LEU A 79 41.72 -55.93 66.37
N ASP A 80 40.95 -56.59 65.52
CA ASP A 80 40.74 -56.20 64.13
C ASP A 80 39.55 -55.25 64.00
N PHE A 81 39.73 -54.23 63.17
CA PHE A 81 38.72 -53.20 62.91
C PHE A 81 38.44 -53.16 61.40
N VAL A 82 37.26 -53.65 61.00
CA VAL A 82 36.82 -53.70 59.59
C VAL A 82 35.62 -52.79 59.39
N SER A 83 35.74 -51.76 58.53
CA SER A 83 34.62 -50.83 58.27
C SER A 83 33.60 -51.41 57.29
N ASP A 84 32.32 -51.38 57.67
CA ASP A 84 31.18 -51.92 56.90
C ASP A 84 30.42 -50.83 56.13
N ASN A 85 31.06 -49.68 55.87
CA ASN A 85 30.41 -48.52 55.27
C ASN A 85 29.81 -48.83 53.88
N THR A 86 28.49 -49.04 53.84
CA THR A 86 27.66 -49.29 52.65
C THR A 86 27.40 -48.02 51.84
N GLN A 87 28.46 -47.30 51.44
CA GLN A 87 28.31 -46.32 50.38
C GLN A 87 28.03 -47.09 49.10
N LEU A 88 26.87 -46.82 48.49
CA LEU A 88 26.56 -47.34 47.16
C LEU A 88 27.74 -47.02 46.25
N THR A 89 28.18 -48.02 45.51
CA THR A 89 29.15 -47.83 44.45
C THR A 89 28.59 -46.85 43.44
N THR A 90 29.48 -46.19 42.68
CA THR A 90 29.04 -45.31 41.61
C THR A 90 28.08 -46.05 40.69
N GLU A 91 28.41 -47.28 40.29
CA GLU A 91 27.56 -48.15 39.46
C GLU A 91 26.13 -48.35 40.04
N GLU A 92 26.01 -48.65 41.33
CA GLU A 92 24.69 -48.81 41.95
C GLU A 92 23.87 -47.51 41.95
N VAL A 93 24.54 -46.35 42.03
CA VAL A 93 23.87 -45.05 41.88
C VAL A 93 23.47 -44.81 40.42
N GLN A 94 24.33 -45.17 39.46
CA GLN A 94 24.09 -45.04 38.03
C GLN A 94 22.90 -45.91 37.59
N ASP A 95 22.84 -47.18 38.03
CA ASP A 95 21.73 -48.11 37.79
C ASP A 95 20.38 -47.58 38.30
N ILE A 96 20.37 -47.01 39.52
CA ILE A 96 19.15 -46.43 40.11
C ILE A 96 18.66 -45.26 39.26
N VAL A 97 19.56 -44.34 38.87
CA VAL A 97 19.21 -43.18 38.04
C VAL A 97 18.77 -43.62 36.64
N GLY A 98 19.46 -44.58 36.03
CA GLY A 98 19.10 -45.16 34.73
C GLY A 98 17.73 -45.82 34.74
N ALA A 99 17.40 -46.60 35.78
CA ALA A 99 16.09 -47.22 35.94
C ALA A 99 14.95 -46.18 36.11
N MET A 100 15.24 -45.01 36.69
CA MET A 100 14.24 -43.95 36.87
C MET A 100 13.81 -43.29 35.56
N VAL A 101 14.62 -43.35 34.51
CA VAL A 101 14.42 -42.61 33.25
C VAL A 101 14.38 -43.51 32.01
N THR A 102 14.24 -44.83 32.16
CA THR A 102 14.14 -45.80 31.05
C THR A 102 12.72 -46.31 30.79
N GLY A 103 11.73 -45.92 31.62
CA GLY A 103 10.30 -46.29 31.53
C GLY A 103 9.35 -45.14 31.15
N ASN A 104 9.89 -44.14 30.47
CA ASN A 104 9.42 -42.76 30.29
C ASN A 104 7.93 -42.59 29.97
N THR A 105 7.28 -41.68 30.72
CA THR A 105 5.95 -41.07 30.41
C THR A 105 6.07 -39.55 30.26
N GLU A 106 7.30 -39.05 30.10
CA GLU A 106 7.56 -37.61 30.09
C GLU A 106 7.06 -36.97 28.80
N THR A 107 6.26 -35.91 28.95
CA THR A 107 5.69 -35.18 27.83
C THR A 107 6.71 -34.19 27.25
N ASN A 108 6.92 -34.23 25.93
CA ASN A 108 7.78 -33.30 25.15
C ASN A 108 9.28 -33.33 25.47
N ILE A 109 9.77 -34.32 26.23
CA ILE A 109 11.19 -34.51 26.49
C ILE A 109 11.51 -36.00 26.52
N THR A 110 12.59 -36.38 25.87
CA THR A 110 13.21 -37.68 26.05
C THR A 110 14.36 -37.48 27.03
N VAL A 111 14.32 -38.23 28.11
CA VAL A 111 15.41 -38.26 29.10
C VAL A 111 16.04 -39.63 29.00
N THR A 112 17.33 -39.68 28.69
CA THR A 112 18.11 -40.91 28.69
C THR A 112 19.23 -40.78 29.69
N TYR A 113 19.48 -41.87 30.42
CA TYR A 113 20.71 -41.98 31.18
C TYR A 113 21.79 -42.60 30.28
N GLU A 114 22.92 -41.93 30.12
CA GLU A 114 24.06 -42.46 29.38
C GLU A 114 25.07 -43.04 30.36
N ASP A 115 25.15 -44.37 30.38
CA ASP A 115 25.99 -45.11 31.31
C ASP A 115 27.48 -44.87 31.03
N GLY A 116 27.84 -44.60 29.77
CA GLY A 116 29.23 -44.36 29.37
C GLY A 116 29.84 -43.06 29.89
N ASP A 117 29.04 -42.03 30.19
CA ASP A 117 29.53 -40.75 30.72
C ASP A 117 28.94 -40.35 32.08
N GLY A 118 27.97 -41.11 32.57
CA GLY A 118 27.37 -40.96 33.89
C GLY A 118 26.34 -39.82 33.99
N THR A 119 25.89 -39.27 32.86
CA THR A 119 25.00 -38.10 32.83
C THR A 119 23.57 -38.43 32.39
N LEU A 120 22.67 -37.48 32.65
CA LEU A 120 21.33 -37.49 32.09
C LEU A 120 21.33 -36.60 30.85
N ASP A 121 21.07 -37.22 29.71
CA ASP A 121 20.85 -36.54 28.45
C ASP A 121 19.40 -36.11 28.34
N PHE A 122 19.21 -34.81 28.21
CA PHE A 122 17.91 -34.19 28.03
C PHE A 122 17.76 -33.76 26.57
N VAL A 123 17.04 -34.56 25.80
CA VAL A 123 16.67 -34.21 24.43
C VAL A 123 15.24 -33.71 24.44
N ALA A 124 15.07 -32.39 24.31
CA ALA A 124 13.76 -31.83 24.03
C ALA A 124 13.27 -32.37 22.69
N VAL A 125 12.28 -33.26 22.71
CA VAL A 125 11.61 -33.68 21.48
C VAL A 125 10.74 -32.51 21.10
N ASN A 126 11.16 -31.74 20.09
CA ASN A 126 10.21 -30.93 19.36
C ASN A 126 9.22 -31.94 18.77
N THR A 127 8.10 -32.16 19.46
CA THR A 127 7.03 -32.97 18.91
C THR A 127 6.75 -32.40 17.54
N THR A 128 6.50 -33.26 16.58
CA THR A 128 6.37 -32.96 15.16
C THR A 128 5.12 -32.09 14.83
N GLY A 129 4.67 -31.29 15.80
CA GLY A 129 3.46 -30.48 15.83
C GLY A 129 3.70 -29.12 16.46
N GLY A 130 4.83 -28.49 16.18
CA GLY A 130 4.94 -27.04 16.17
C GLY A 130 4.70 -26.26 17.48
N TRP A 131 4.75 -24.93 17.37
CA TRP A 131 4.47 -24.01 18.46
C TRP A 131 2.96 -24.02 18.72
N THR A 132 2.49 -24.89 19.61
CA THR A 132 1.12 -24.82 20.12
C THR A 132 1.10 -24.07 21.44
N ASP A 133 0.50 -22.88 21.46
CA ASP A 133 -0.12 -22.34 22.68
C ASP A 133 -1.61 -22.72 22.64
N GLY A 134 -2.00 -23.68 23.49
CA GLY A 134 -3.41 -23.86 23.85
C GLY A 134 -4.41 -24.14 22.72
N SER A 135 -4.10 -25.04 21.77
CA SER A 135 -4.99 -25.59 20.72
C SER A 135 -4.97 -24.93 19.33
N ASN A 136 -4.22 -23.84 19.11
CA ASN A 136 -3.95 -23.31 17.77
C ASN A 136 -2.55 -23.71 17.31
N VAL A 137 -2.45 -24.31 16.12
CA VAL A 137 -1.22 -24.94 15.65
C VAL A 137 -0.43 -24.01 14.71
N ILE A 138 0.75 -23.60 15.16
CA ILE A 138 1.79 -23.02 14.32
C ILE A 138 2.76 -24.15 14.01
N TYR A 139 2.86 -24.62 12.76
CA TYR A 139 3.79 -25.70 12.38
C TYR A 139 5.09 -25.12 11.79
N PRO A 140 6.20 -24.94 12.55
CA PRO A 140 7.54 -25.04 11.98
C PRO A 140 7.72 -26.49 11.51
N THR A 141 7.53 -26.73 10.22
CA THR A 141 7.69 -28.07 9.66
C THR A 141 9.18 -28.44 9.60
N THR A 142 9.50 -29.72 9.69
CA THR A 142 10.89 -30.22 9.60
C THR A 142 11.37 -30.44 8.16
N LEU A 143 10.55 -30.12 7.14
CA LEU A 143 10.84 -30.52 5.76
C LEU A 143 11.24 -29.37 4.82
N THR A 144 10.94 -28.12 5.19
CA THR A 144 11.45 -26.88 4.57
C THR A 144 11.12 -25.76 5.55
N ASP A 145 11.93 -24.69 5.64
CA ASP A 145 11.76 -23.54 6.56
C ASP A 145 10.47 -22.71 6.34
N ALA A 146 9.31 -23.35 6.26
CA ALA A 146 8.00 -22.81 5.96
C ALA A 146 7.10 -22.80 7.21
N LEU A 147 6.31 -21.73 7.34
CA LEU A 147 5.37 -21.49 8.42
C LEU A 147 3.94 -21.73 7.92
N GLY A 148 3.38 -22.88 8.28
CA GLY A 148 1.96 -23.18 8.05
C GLY A 148 1.11 -22.78 9.25
N LEU A 149 0.12 -21.91 9.04
CA LEU A 149 -0.90 -21.55 10.02
C LEU A 149 -2.22 -22.21 9.61
N GLY A 150 -2.60 -23.29 10.30
CA GLY A 150 -3.80 -24.09 9.95
C GLY A 150 -3.58 -25.14 8.84
N THR A 151 -2.38 -25.24 8.28
CA THR A 151 -1.93 -26.31 7.37
C THR A 151 -0.60 -26.89 7.84
N ASN A 152 -0.40 -28.20 7.67
CA ASN A 152 0.87 -28.88 7.92
C ASN A 152 1.68 -29.11 6.63
N SER A 153 1.13 -28.71 5.48
CA SER A 153 1.73 -28.88 4.16
C SER A 153 1.60 -27.56 3.39
N PRO A 154 2.29 -26.49 3.84
CA PRO A 154 2.19 -25.19 3.16
C PRO A 154 2.85 -25.24 1.77
N ASP A 155 2.21 -24.63 0.78
CA ASP A 155 2.69 -24.49 -0.60
C ASP A 155 3.81 -23.44 -0.72
N THR A 156 3.91 -22.51 0.25
CA THR A 156 4.90 -21.43 0.29
C THR A 156 5.55 -21.28 1.68
N ALA A 157 6.55 -20.41 1.80
CA ALA A 157 7.26 -20.19 3.06
C ALA A 157 6.37 -19.63 4.20
N LEU A 158 5.24 -19.00 3.88
CA LEU A 158 4.23 -18.59 4.85
C LEU A 158 2.85 -18.78 4.24
N GLU A 159 2.05 -19.66 4.81
CA GLU A 159 0.68 -19.91 4.38
C GLU A 159 -0.29 -19.88 5.55
N ILE A 160 -1.43 -19.23 5.36
CA ILE A 160 -2.56 -19.25 6.28
C ILE A 160 -3.70 -19.97 5.58
N ALA A 161 -4.02 -21.16 6.07
CA ALA A 161 -5.04 -22.02 5.48
C ALA A 161 -6.14 -22.31 6.49
N LYS A 162 -7.39 -22.35 6.01
CA LYS A 162 -8.55 -22.74 6.81
C LYS A 162 -9.58 -23.46 5.94
N GLU A 163 -10.06 -24.59 6.44
CA GLU A 163 -11.19 -25.32 5.86
C GLU A 163 -12.51 -24.83 6.48
N ASP A 164 -13.57 -24.82 5.67
CA ASP A 164 -14.95 -24.48 6.05
C ASP A 164 -15.13 -23.10 6.73
N ALA A 165 -14.17 -22.19 6.59
CA ALA A 165 -14.21 -20.82 7.10
C ALA A 165 -13.18 -19.92 6.40
N ASP A 166 -13.25 -18.61 6.65
CA ASP A 166 -12.29 -17.64 6.11
C ASP A 166 -10.92 -17.75 6.79
N ALA A 167 -9.85 -17.74 5.99
CA ALA A 167 -8.48 -17.52 6.46
C ALA A 167 -8.22 -16.01 6.56
N VAL A 168 -7.89 -15.51 7.76
CA VAL A 168 -7.73 -14.07 8.02
C VAL A 168 -6.32 -13.76 8.53
N ALA A 169 -5.66 -12.81 7.87
CA ALA A 169 -4.43 -12.19 8.35
C ALA A 169 -4.72 -10.75 8.82
N THR A 170 -4.49 -10.45 10.09
CA THR A 170 -4.72 -9.12 10.67
C THR A 170 -3.39 -8.48 11.10
N ILE A 171 -3.11 -7.26 10.65
CA ILE A 171 -1.98 -6.44 11.11
C ILE A 171 -2.55 -5.21 11.82
N SER A 172 -2.28 -5.06 13.12
CA SER A 172 -2.84 -3.97 13.93
C SER A 172 -1.76 -3.14 14.61
N CYS A 173 -2.02 -1.84 14.71
CA CYS A 173 -1.22 -0.88 15.47
C CYS A 173 -2.19 -0.05 16.32
N TYR A 174 -1.86 0.15 17.60
CA TYR A 174 -2.62 0.99 18.52
C TYR A 174 -1.69 2.12 18.98
N HIS A 175 -2.02 3.35 18.61
CA HIS A 175 -1.21 4.53 18.93
C HIS A 175 -2.11 5.77 19.09
N ASP A 176 -1.71 6.72 19.94
CA ASP A 176 -2.46 7.92 20.30
C ASP A 176 -2.04 9.17 19.50
N THR A 177 -1.09 9.01 18.58
CA THR A 177 -0.70 10.02 17.59
C THR A 177 -0.65 9.43 16.19
N GLU A 178 -0.73 10.29 15.16
CA GLU A 178 -0.66 9.92 13.74
C GLU A 178 0.74 9.50 13.25
N ALA A 179 1.69 9.24 14.15
CA ALA A 179 3.09 8.96 13.80
C ALA A 179 3.38 7.50 13.42
N THR A 180 2.49 6.55 13.75
CA THR A 180 2.71 5.11 13.53
C THR A 180 1.50 4.42 12.90
N ALA A 181 1.73 3.33 12.18
CA ALA A 181 0.70 2.58 11.46
C ALA A 181 1.10 1.10 11.29
N ALA A 182 0.10 0.23 11.09
CA ALA A 182 0.31 -1.12 10.59
C ALA A 182 0.83 -1.06 9.13
N LYS A 183 1.80 -1.93 8.77
CA LYS A 183 2.45 -1.91 7.46
C LYS A 183 2.63 -3.31 6.90
N LEU A 184 2.38 -3.46 5.61
CA LEU A 184 2.89 -4.53 4.77
C LEU A 184 3.99 -3.93 3.90
N VAL A 185 5.22 -4.47 3.97
CA VAL A 185 6.37 -3.95 3.23
C VAL A 185 6.92 -5.04 2.32
N LEU A 186 6.87 -4.80 1.02
CA LEU A 186 7.56 -5.61 0.01
C LEU A 186 8.80 -4.82 -0.42
N ARG A 187 9.97 -5.47 -0.42
CA ARG A 187 11.23 -4.84 -0.79
C ARG A 187 11.99 -5.75 -1.74
N LYS A 188 12.62 -5.14 -2.74
CA LYS A 188 13.57 -5.81 -3.62
C LYS A 188 14.84 -4.98 -3.70
N ALA A 189 15.97 -5.67 -3.73
CA ALA A 189 17.26 -5.15 -4.15
C ALA A 189 17.81 -6.10 -5.23
N ASP A 190 18.81 -5.65 -5.96
CA ASP A 190 19.69 -6.56 -6.69
C ASP A 190 20.88 -6.95 -5.80
N GLY A 191 21.77 -7.82 -6.30
CA GLY A 191 22.86 -8.36 -5.49
C GLY A 191 22.38 -9.41 -4.48
N SER A 192 22.88 -9.35 -3.24
CA SER A 192 22.53 -10.28 -2.16
C SER A 192 22.10 -9.53 -0.90
N GLU A 193 21.51 -10.23 0.07
CA GLU A 193 21.16 -9.64 1.36
C GLU A 193 22.37 -9.00 2.08
N SER A 194 23.55 -9.63 1.97
CA SER A 194 24.79 -9.13 2.55
C SER A 194 25.41 -7.96 1.77
N SER A 195 24.97 -7.70 0.54
CA SER A 195 25.50 -6.67 -0.36
C SER A 195 24.42 -6.25 -1.38
N PRO A 196 23.39 -5.50 -0.95
CA PRO A 196 22.32 -5.08 -1.84
C PRO A 196 22.82 -4.04 -2.86
N ALA A 197 22.29 -4.11 -4.07
CA ALA A 197 22.55 -3.17 -5.16
C ALA A 197 21.26 -2.47 -5.61
N LEU A 198 21.43 -1.39 -6.37
CA LEU A 198 20.32 -0.68 -7.03
C LEU A 198 19.54 -1.63 -7.93
N VAL A 199 18.23 -1.48 -7.93
CA VAL A 199 17.33 -2.15 -8.87
C VAL A 199 17.42 -1.49 -10.23
N ASP A 200 17.33 -2.29 -11.30
CA ASP A 200 17.27 -1.80 -12.67
C ASP A 200 15.90 -1.18 -13.04
N ASP A 201 15.84 -0.48 -14.17
CA ASP A 201 14.57 -0.11 -14.81
C ASP A 201 13.74 -1.37 -15.11
N ASP A 202 12.41 -1.24 -15.09
CA ASP A 202 11.43 -2.34 -15.18
C ASP A 202 11.49 -3.38 -14.03
N ALA A 203 12.30 -3.17 -12.98
CA ALA A 203 12.33 -4.10 -11.84
C ALA A 203 11.01 -4.09 -11.06
N VAL A 204 10.43 -5.27 -10.84
CA VAL A 204 9.22 -5.41 -10.02
C VAL A 204 9.58 -5.43 -8.53
N LEU A 205 9.14 -4.41 -7.79
CA LEU A 205 9.41 -4.28 -6.35
C LEU A 205 8.53 -5.21 -5.51
N GLY A 206 7.31 -5.51 -5.99
CA GLY A 206 6.38 -6.40 -5.32
C GLY A 206 5.06 -6.56 -6.06
N LYS A 207 4.34 -7.64 -5.74
CA LYS A 207 3.01 -7.95 -6.28
C LYS A 207 2.05 -8.33 -5.17
N VAL A 208 0.78 -7.96 -5.33
CA VAL A 208 -0.36 -8.59 -4.66
C VAL A 208 -1.13 -9.33 -5.73
N THR A 209 -1.15 -10.67 -5.67
CA THR A 209 -1.77 -11.53 -6.68
C THR A 209 -3.02 -12.21 -6.13
N PHE A 210 -4.00 -12.40 -6.99
CA PHE A 210 -5.27 -13.04 -6.66
C PHE A 210 -5.41 -14.29 -7.54
N HIS A 211 -5.37 -15.45 -6.90
CA HIS A 211 -5.44 -16.75 -7.58
C HIS A 211 -6.79 -17.43 -7.33
N GLY A 212 -7.25 -18.17 -8.33
CA GLY A 212 -8.40 -19.07 -8.20
C GLY A 212 -8.00 -20.47 -8.65
N HIS A 213 -8.57 -21.50 -8.01
CA HIS A 213 -8.41 -22.88 -8.46
C HIS A 213 -9.42 -23.17 -9.58
N ASP A 214 -8.94 -23.51 -10.78
CA ASP A 214 -9.79 -23.70 -11.97
C ASP A 214 -10.37 -25.12 -12.10
N GLY A 215 -10.03 -25.99 -11.15
CA GLY A 215 -10.38 -27.42 -11.15
C GLY A 215 -9.19 -28.35 -11.41
N ASN A 216 -8.06 -27.81 -11.87
CA ASN A 216 -6.80 -28.53 -12.09
C ASN A 216 -5.61 -27.86 -11.38
N SER A 217 -5.51 -26.53 -11.46
CA SER A 217 -4.39 -25.75 -10.90
C SER A 217 -4.84 -24.41 -10.37
N TRP A 218 -3.97 -23.78 -9.59
CA TRP A 218 -4.12 -22.39 -9.17
C TRP A 218 -3.69 -21.45 -10.29
N GLU A 219 -4.59 -20.57 -10.73
CA GLU A 219 -4.37 -19.64 -11.84
C GLU A 219 -4.48 -18.19 -11.36
N GLU A 220 -3.61 -17.30 -11.85
CA GLU A 220 -3.67 -15.86 -11.55
C GLU A 220 -4.85 -15.20 -12.31
N GLY A 221 -5.84 -14.70 -11.57
CA GLY A 221 -6.99 -14.00 -12.13
C GLY A 221 -6.79 -12.48 -12.22
N ALA A 222 -6.05 -11.90 -11.26
CA ALA A 222 -5.75 -10.47 -11.20
C ALA A 222 -4.49 -10.22 -10.38
N ARG A 223 -3.86 -9.05 -10.59
CA ARG A 223 -2.76 -8.58 -9.74
C ARG A 223 -2.65 -7.06 -9.66
N ILE A 224 -2.01 -6.60 -8.58
CA ILE A 224 -1.51 -5.24 -8.39
C ILE A 224 0.02 -5.32 -8.34
N GLU A 225 0.71 -4.51 -9.13
CA GLU A 225 2.15 -4.61 -9.33
C GLU A 225 2.83 -3.25 -9.23
N ALA A 226 3.87 -3.15 -8.39
CA ALA A 226 4.74 -1.98 -8.30
C ALA A 226 6.04 -2.26 -9.07
N ARG A 227 6.33 -1.44 -10.08
CA ARG A 227 7.47 -1.60 -10.99
C ARG A 227 8.28 -0.30 -11.06
N VAL A 228 9.60 -0.41 -11.05
CA VAL A 228 10.50 0.72 -11.30
C VAL A 228 10.29 1.20 -12.72
N GLN A 229 10.09 2.50 -12.89
CA GLN A 229 9.90 3.13 -14.19
C GLN A 229 10.84 4.33 -14.31
N GLY A 230 11.91 4.15 -15.06
CA GLY A 230 13.03 5.07 -15.17
C GLY A 230 14.26 4.59 -14.40
N THR A 231 15.29 5.43 -14.36
CA THR A 231 16.57 5.08 -13.72
C THR A 231 16.53 5.36 -12.22
N ALA A 232 16.46 4.29 -11.41
CA ALA A 232 16.70 4.36 -9.97
C ALA A 232 18.09 4.96 -9.65
N SER A 233 18.21 5.75 -8.59
CA SER A 233 19.47 6.41 -8.22
C SER A 233 19.76 6.41 -6.71
N ASP A 234 21.03 6.22 -6.37
CA ASP A 234 21.57 6.38 -5.01
C ASP A 234 21.96 7.86 -4.79
N PRO A 235 21.51 8.56 -3.73
CA PRO A 235 20.73 8.08 -2.58
C PRO A 235 19.23 8.43 -2.60
N THR A 236 18.70 8.98 -3.70
CA THR A 236 17.48 9.79 -3.61
C THR A 236 16.26 9.27 -4.35
N ASP A 237 16.38 8.39 -5.34
CA ASP A 237 15.29 8.18 -6.29
C ASP A 237 14.94 6.71 -6.55
N MET A 238 13.65 6.42 -6.53
CA MET A 238 13.04 5.12 -6.86
C MET A 238 11.75 5.38 -7.63
N PRO A 239 11.85 5.87 -8.88
CA PRO A 239 10.68 6.24 -9.65
C PRO A 239 9.87 4.98 -9.95
N THR A 240 8.64 4.92 -9.48
CA THR A 240 7.84 3.69 -9.44
C THR A 240 6.47 3.95 -10.02
N GLU A 241 6.01 3.05 -10.89
CA GLU A 241 4.62 2.99 -11.34
C GLU A 241 3.84 1.91 -10.58
N LEU A 242 2.52 2.09 -10.50
CA LEU A 242 1.60 1.11 -9.93
C LEU A 242 0.58 0.68 -10.99
N SER A 243 0.58 -0.60 -11.32
CA SER A 243 -0.26 -1.16 -12.39
C SER A 243 -1.29 -2.17 -11.85
N PHE A 244 -2.43 -2.21 -12.52
CA PHE A 244 -3.58 -3.07 -12.20
C PHE A 244 -3.90 -3.96 -13.39
N TRP A 245 -4.03 -5.26 -13.12
CA TRP A 245 -4.11 -6.30 -14.15
C TRP A 245 -5.31 -7.21 -13.93
N THR A 246 -5.94 -7.64 -15.03
CA THR A 246 -7.01 -8.63 -15.02
C THR A 246 -6.89 -9.62 -16.18
N SER A 247 -7.23 -10.88 -15.94
CA SER A 247 -7.33 -11.91 -16.96
C SER A 247 -8.64 -11.80 -17.75
N PRO A 248 -8.61 -11.64 -19.10
CA PRO A 248 -9.80 -11.76 -19.92
C PRO A 248 -10.49 -13.13 -19.75
N ASN A 249 -11.81 -13.19 -19.92
CA ASN A 249 -12.54 -14.46 -19.95
C ASN A 249 -11.98 -15.38 -21.05
N GLY A 250 -11.66 -16.62 -20.71
CA GLY A 250 -11.05 -17.60 -21.61
C GLY A 250 -9.55 -17.40 -21.87
N SER A 251 -8.88 -16.53 -21.10
CA SER A 251 -7.42 -16.36 -21.11
C SER A 251 -6.78 -16.94 -19.85
N SER A 252 -5.57 -17.47 -19.98
CA SER A 252 -4.72 -17.87 -18.84
C SER A 252 -3.70 -16.79 -18.47
N THR A 253 -3.78 -15.59 -19.07
CA THR A 253 -2.85 -14.49 -18.82
C THR A 253 -3.56 -13.19 -18.48
N CYS A 254 -3.04 -12.53 -17.44
CA CYS A 254 -3.41 -11.17 -17.05
C CYS A 254 -2.99 -10.14 -18.12
N THR A 255 -3.85 -9.15 -18.38
CA THR A 255 -3.55 -7.96 -19.18
C THR A 255 -3.60 -6.71 -18.31
N GLU A 256 -2.68 -5.77 -18.52
CA GLU A 256 -2.67 -4.47 -17.83
C GLU A 256 -3.91 -3.67 -18.24
N ARG A 257 -4.59 -3.06 -17.26
CA ARG A 257 -5.82 -2.28 -17.48
C ARG A 257 -5.66 -0.82 -17.11
N MET A 258 -4.90 -0.56 -16.04
CA MET A 258 -4.69 0.77 -15.50
C MET A 258 -3.27 0.87 -14.96
N THR A 259 -2.63 2.01 -15.20
CA THR A 259 -1.30 2.32 -14.65
C THR A 259 -1.28 3.75 -14.13
N ILE A 260 -0.76 3.91 -12.91
CA ILE A 260 -0.41 5.20 -12.33
C ILE A 260 1.11 5.35 -12.46
N ILE A 261 1.54 6.36 -13.21
CA ILE A 261 2.94 6.58 -13.53
C ILE A 261 3.63 7.40 -12.43
N ASN A 262 4.96 7.37 -12.38
CA ASN A 262 5.78 8.11 -11.42
C ASN A 262 5.55 9.65 -11.43
N ASP A 263 4.95 10.19 -12.49
CA ASP A 263 4.57 11.60 -12.66
C ASP A 263 3.15 11.92 -12.16
N GLY A 264 2.42 10.90 -11.70
CA GLY A 264 1.04 10.99 -11.21
C GLY A 264 -0.04 10.85 -12.30
N SER A 265 0.35 10.69 -13.57
CA SER A 265 -0.58 10.47 -14.67
C SER A 265 -1.21 9.07 -14.61
N VAL A 266 -2.49 8.98 -14.96
CA VAL A 266 -3.27 7.74 -14.98
C VAL A 266 -3.59 7.35 -16.42
N MET A 267 -3.19 6.14 -16.80
CA MET A 267 -3.53 5.54 -18.08
C MET A 267 -4.57 4.43 -17.91
N LEU A 268 -5.57 4.41 -18.79
CA LEU A 268 -6.61 3.38 -18.85
C LEU A 268 -6.66 2.76 -20.26
N GLY A 269 -6.53 1.44 -20.35
CA GLY A 269 -6.78 0.65 -21.56
C GLY A 269 -5.59 0.43 -22.53
N THR A 270 -4.40 0.96 -22.24
CA THR A 270 -3.20 0.88 -23.07
C THR A 270 -2.07 0.16 -22.34
N THR A 271 -1.31 -0.65 -23.06
CA THR A 271 -0.16 -1.41 -22.53
C THR A 271 1.18 -0.99 -23.14
N SER A 272 1.19 0.04 -23.99
CA SER A 272 2.41 0.49 -24.66
C SER A 272 3.03 1.69 -23.96
N SER A 273 4.33 1.56 -23.69
CA SER A 273 5.27 2.57 -23.22
C SER A 273 5.25 3.83 -24.11
N THR A 274 4.27 4.69 -23.89
CA THR A 274 4.29 6.08 -24.35
C THR A 274 4.02 6.94 -23.14
N THR A 275 4.91 7.89 -22.87
CA THR A 275 4.69 8.91 -21.83
C THR A 275 3.33 9.55 -22.07
N PRO A 276 2.41 9.51 -21.08
CA PRO A 276 1.15 10.19 -21.22
C PRO A 276 1.43 11.68 -21.41
N THR A 277 0.63 12.29 -22.27
CA THR A 277 0.65 13.72 -22.57
C THR A 277 -0.35 14.51 -21.72
N HIS A 278 -1.19 13.80 -20.96
CA HIS A 278 -2.22 14.35 -20.08
C HIS A 278 -2.28 13.54 -18.78
N LEU A 279 -2.78 14.17 -17.71
CA LEU A 279 -2.90 13.53 -16.39
C LEU A 279 -3.85 12.32 -16.36
N LEU A 280 -4.85 12.27 -17.25
CA LEU A 280 -5.72 11.11 -17.45
C LEU A 280 -5.81 10.83 -18.94
N GLU A 281 -5.42 9.63 -19.36
CA GLU A 281 -5.52 9.18 -20.74
C GLU A 281 -6.33 7.88 -20.85
N LEU A 282 -7.40 7.92 -21.64
CA LEU A 282 -8.14 6.74 -22.07
C LEU A 282 -7.65 6.40 -23.48
N LYS A 283 -6.96 5.27 -23.63
CA LYS A 283 -6.43 4.83 -24.92
C LYS A 283 -6.61 3.33 -25.04
N LYS A 284 -7.22 2.85 -26.11
CA LYS A 284 -7.22 1.43 -26.45
C LYS A 284 -5.86 1.06 -27.05
N SER A 285 -5.30 -0.07 -26.63
CA SER A 285 -3.93 -0.49 -26.94
C SER A 285 -3.53 -0.51 -28.43
N ASP A 286 -4.46 -0.66 -29.38
CA ASP A 286 -4.16 -0.59 -30.82
C ASP A 286 -5.34 0.01 -31.61
N THR A 287 -5.30 1.31 -31.93
CA THR A 287 -6.23 1.90 -32.91
C THR A 287 -5.64 1.81 -34.31
N SER A 288 -5.41 0.58 -34.77
CA SER A 288 -5.16 0.31 -36.19
C SER A 288 -6.50 0.06 -36.88
N ASP A 289 -6.88 0.98 -37.77
CA ASP A 289 -8.04 0.96 -38.68
C ASP A 289 -9.37 1.58 -38.19
N SER A 290 -9.85 2.52 -39.01
CA SER A 290 -11.20 3.11 -39.11
C SER A 290 -12.19 2.71 -38.01
N THR A 291 -12.06 3.30 -36.82
CA THR A 291 -13.04 3.12 -35.76
C THR A 291 -14.39 3.71 -36.19
N THR A 292 -15.47 2.94 -36.03
CA THR A 292 -16.82 3.47 -36.20
C THR A 292 -17.15 4.37 -35.01
N ILE A 293 -18.13 5.28 -35.17
CA ILE A 293 -18.60 6.09 -34.03
C ILE A 293 -19.07 5.20 -32.86
N ALA A 294 -19.68 4.05 -33.15
CA ALA A 294 -20.11 3.10 -32.14
C ALA A 294 -18.92 2.54 -31.32
N ALA A 295 -17.82 2.17 -32.00
CA ALA A 295 -16.62 1.70 -31.33
C ALA A 295 -15.95 2.81 -30.50
N ALA A 296 -15.89 4.04 -31.04
CA ALA A 296 -15.32 5.19 -30.33
C ALA A 296 -16.11 5.53 -29.05
N VAL A 297 -17.43 5.42 -29.10
CA VAL A 297 -18.29 5.63 -27.92
C VAL A 297 -18.09 4.53 -26.88
N SER A 298 -17.97 3.26 -27.30
CA SER A 298 -17.78 2.14 -26.35
C SER A 298 -16.39 2.08 -25.73
N ASP A 299 -15.36 2.48 -26.47
CA ASP A 299 -13.97 2.48 -26.00
C ASP A 299 -13.57 3.79 -25.27
N GLY A 300 -14.40 4.84 -25.35
CA GLY A 300 -14.11 6.19 -24.86
C GLY A 300 -14.64 6.49 -23.44
N LEU A 301 -14.68 7.78 -23.11
CA LEU A 301 -15.32 8.27 -21.88
C LEU A 301 -16.84 8.32 -22.08
N ALA A 302 -17.58 7.49 -21.35
CA ALA A 302 -19.03 7.53 -21.32
C ALA A 302 -19.53 8.30 -20.08
N LEU A 303 -20.44 9.26 -20.31
CA LEU A 303 -21.16 9.99 -19.25
C LEU A 303 -22.61 9.50 -19.24
N ASN A 304 -22.92 8.56 -18.35
CA ASN A 304 -24.21 7.87 -18.33
C ASN A 304 -25.25 8.63 -17.50
N MET A 305 -26.44 8.84 -18.07
CA MET A 305 -27.59 9.47 -17.38
C MET A 305 -28.39 8.49 -16.50
N GLY A 306 -28.18 7.18 -16.66
CA GLY A 306 -29.03 6.16 -16.07
C GLY A 306 -30.28 5.87 -16.91
N GLY A 307 -31.31 5.28 -16.30
CA GLY A 307 -32.59 5.00 -16.95
C GLY A 307 -33.71 5.88 -16.38
N GLY A 308 -34.76 6.15 -17.18
CA GLY A 308 -35.89 6.98 -16.76
C GLY A 308 -35.61 8.48 -16.81
N VAL A 309 -34.83 8.92 -17.81
CA VAL A 309 -34.49 10.33 -18.02
C VAL A 309 -35.72 11.09 -18.49
N ALA A 310 -36.05 12.18 -17.81
CA ALA A 310 -37.17 13.04 -18.20
C ALA A 310 -36.75 14.13 -19.19
N THR A 311 -37.72 14.67 -19.90
CA THR A 311 -37.57 15.86 -20.75
C THR A 311 -36.92 17.00 -19.95
N ASP A 312 -36.00 17.74 -20.59
CA ASP A 312 -35.20 18.84 -20.05
C ASP A 312 -34.12 18.44 -19.02
N GLU A 313 -33.97 17.15 -18.69
CA GLU A 313 -32.92 16.68 -17.78
C GLU A 313 -31.53 16.70 -18.42
N PHE A 314 -30.52 17.04 -17.62
CA PHE A 314 -29.13 17.15 -18.07
C PHE A 314 -28.32 15.90 -17.74
N ALA A 315 -27.50 15.47 -18.71
CA ALA A 315 -26.48 14.47 -18.49
C ALA A 315 -25.39 14.97 -17.54
N PRO A 316 -24.57 14.07 -16.97
CA PRO A 316 -23.31 14.48 -16.36
C PRO A 316 -22.50 15.35 -17.33
N ALA A 317 -21.96 16.46 -16.82
CA ALA A 317 -21.26 17.43 -17.64
C ALA A 317 -19.74 17.23 -17.59
N VAL A 318 -19.06 17.55 -18.70
CA VAL A 318 -17.64 17.95 -18.63
C VAL A 318 -17.63 19.38 -18.11
N SER A 319 -17.01 19.61 -16.95
CA SER A 319 -17.04 20.90 -16.29
C SER A 319 -15.65 21.40 -15.90
N TRP A 320 -15.47 22.71 -15.95
CA TRP A 320 -14.29 23.40 -15.46
C TRP A 320 -14.69 24.23 -14.25
N PHE A 321 -13.92 24.08 -13.17
CA PHE A 321 -14.17 24.80 -11.94
C PHE A 321 -12.92 25.54 -11.44
N THR A 322 -13.14 26.51 -10.57
CA THR A 322 -12.10 27.24 -9.87
C THR A 322 -12.25 27.09 -8.35
N ILE A 323 -11.12 27.18 -7.65
CA ILE A 323 -11.04 27.16 -6.19
C ILE A 323 -10.85 28.55 -5.59
N ASP A 324 -10.99 29.61 -6.40
CA ASP A 324 -10.91 30.99 -5.93
C ASP A 324 -11.92 31.24 -4.80
N GLY A 325 -11.40 31.65 -3.64
CA GLY A 325 -12.18 31.91 -2.43
C GLY A 325 -13.15 33.08 -2.55
N ASN A 326 -13.02 33.90 -3.59
CA ASN A 326 -13.90 35.04 -3.84
C ASN A 326 -15.19 34.68 -4.62
N ILE A 327 -15.28 33.47 -5.16
CA ILE A 327 -16.47 33.00 -5.89
C ILE A 327 -17.36 32.21 -4.91
N ASN A 328 -18.66 32.51 -4.90
CA ASN A 328 -19.61 31.82 -4.02
C ASN A 328 -19.55 30.31 -4.25
N SER A 329 -19.75 29.52 -3.19
CA SER A 329 -19.60 28.05 -3.24
C SER A 329 -20.43 27.36 -4.33
N GLY A 330 -21.60 27.93 -4.69
CA GLY A 330 -22.47 27.44 -5.77
C GLY A 330 -22.07 27.86 -7.19
N GLU A 331 -21.03 28.67 -7.37
CA GLU A 331 -20.66 29.30 -8.65
C GLU A 331 -19.23 28.95 -9.10
N LYS A 332 -18.60 27.98 -8.44
CA LYS A 332 -17.22 27.59 -8.74
C LYS A 332 -17.05 26.99 -10.13
N THR A 333 -18.13 26.49 -10.75
CA THR A 333 -18.11 26.03 -12.13
C THR A 333 -18.15 27.21 -13.09
N ILE A 334 -17.07 27.40 -13.86
CA ILE A 334 -16.89 28.54 -14.76
C ILE A 334 -17.31 28.24 -16.21
N ALA A 335 -17.31 26.96 -16.58
CA ALA A 335 -17.80 26.48 -17.88
C ALA A 335 -18.25 25.02 -17.78
N ALA A 336 -19.18 24.63 -18.65
CA ALA A 336 -19.63 23.25 -18.76
C ALA A 336 -20.11 22.90 -20.18
N ILE A 337 -19.98 21.62 -20.53
CA ILE A 337 -20.56 21.01 -21.72
C ILE A 337 -21.36 19.79 -21.27
N THR A 338 -22.63 19.70 -21.67
CA THR A 338 -23.51 18.58 -21.31
C THR A 338 -24.54 18.30 -22.40
N ALA A 339 -25.10 17.10 -22.39
CA ALA A 339 -26.29 16.76 -23.16
C ALA A 339 -27.55 17.08 -22.35
N GLN A 340 -28.61 17.57 -23.00
CA GLN A 340 -29.92 17.76 -22.41
C GLN A 340 -30.94 16.91 -23.15
N ALA A 341 -31.73 16.11 -22.42
CA ALA A 341 -32.81 15.34 -23.00
C ALA A 341 -33.90 16.27 -23.57
N VAL A 342 -34.31 16.03 -24.81
CA VAL A 342 -35.37 16.79 -25.50
C VAL A 342 -36.74 16.12 -25.32
N GLU A 343 -36.73 14.87 -24.87
CA GLU A 343 -37.88 14.01 -24.69
C GLU A 343 -37.62 13.03 -23.55
N ASP A 344 -38.66 12.35 -23.09
CA ASP A 344 -38.54 11.31 -22.07
C ASP A 344 -37.88 10.07 -22.68
N PHE A 345 -36.82 9.57 -22.06
CA PHE A 345 -36.15 8.36 -22.55
C PHE A 345 -36.91 7.13 -22.05
N ASP A 346 -37.93 6.74 -22.81
CA ASP A 346 -38.73 5.55 -22.58
C ASP A 346 -38.34 4.40 -23.53
N ALA A 347 -39.05 3.27 -23.45
CA ALA A 347 -38.74 2.08 -24.23
C ALA A 347 -39.09 2.20 -25.74
N GLY A 348 -39.56 3.36 -26.21
CA GLY A 348 -40.17 3.59 -27.52
C GLY A 348 -39.25 4.09 -28.65
N ASP A 349 -37.92 4.15 -28.44
CA ASP A 349 -36.89 4.71 -29.36
C ASP A 349 -36.70 6.24 -29.32
N ASP A 350 -36.96 6.87 -28.17
CA ASP A 350 -36.80 8.31 -27.95
C ASP A 350 -35.54 8.58 -27.09
N SER A 351 -34.49 9.13 -27.70
CA SER A 351 -33.23 9.52 -27.02
C SER A 351 -32.65 10.82 -27.57
N GLY A 352 -33.51 11.63 -28.20
CA GLY A 352 -33.18 12.94 -28.72
C GLY A 352 -32.55 13.79 -27.63
N SER A 353 -31.32 14.21 -27.85
CA SER A 353 -30.58 15.04 -26.92
C SER A 353 -29.90 16.20 -27.63
N ASP A 354 -29.92 17.35 -26.98
CA ASP A 354 -29.22 18.54 -27.40
C ASP A 354 -27.83 18.57 -26.76
N LEU A 355 -26.80 19.02 -27.48
CA LEU A 355 -25.49 19.32 -26.91
C LEU A 355 -25.41 20.81 -26.57
N VAL A 356 -25.15 21.14 -25.30
CA VAL A 356 -25.27 22.50 -24.77
C VAL A 356 -23.97 22.96 -24.12
N PHE A 357 -23.59 24.20 -24.41
CA PHE A 357 -22.39 24.84 -23.90
C PHE A 357 -22.75 26.01 -22.99
N PHE A 358 -22.17 26.01 -21.80
CA PHE A 358 -22.42 27.00 -20.78
C PHE A 358 -21.14 27.74 -20.40
N THR A 359 -21.26 29.06 -20.21
CA THR A 359 -20.20 29.86 -19.58
C THR A 359 -20.76 30.76 -18.50
N HIS A 360 -19.91 31.02 -17.51
CA HIS A 360 -20.20 32.00 -16.49
C HIS A 360 -20.08 33.42 -17.06
N LYS A 361 -20.99 34.31 -16.65
CA LYS A 361 -20.94 35.71 -17.07
C LYS A 361 -19.82 36.45 -16.33
N ILE A 362 -19.13 37.34 -17.03
CA ILE A 362 -18.07 38.17 -16.45
C ILE A 362 -18.68 39.13 -15.41
N ALA A 363 -18.03 39.25 -14.26
CA ALA A 363 -18.33 40.24 -13.21
C ALA A 363 -19.76 40.20 -12.62
N THR A 364 -20.47 39.08 -12.74
CA THR A 364 -21.76 38.87 -12.10
C THR A 364 -21.82 37.51 -11.43
N SER A 365 -22.24 37.44 -10.17
CA SER A 365 -22.61 36.19 -9.49
C SER A 365 -24.00 35.74 -9.98
N SER A 366 -24.05 35.17 -11.18
CA SER A 366 -25.29 34.71 -11.80
C SER A 366 -25.25 33.25 -12.27
N GLY A 367 -24.22 32.49 -11.87
CA GLY A 367 -23.99 31.13 -12.35
C GLY A 367 -23.77 31.02 -13.87
N LEU A 368 -23.88 29.78 -14.36
CA LEU A 368 -23.72 29.42 -15.76
C LEU A 368 -24.91 29.88 -16.61
N THR A 369 -24.62 30.37 -17.82
CA THR A 369 -25.63 30.73 -18.83
C THR A 369 -25.34 30.03 -20.14
N GLU A 370 -26.38 29.54 -20.81
CA GLU A 370 -26.27 28.90 -22.12
C GLU A 370 -25.75 29.91 -23.16
N LYS A 371 -24.82 29.47 -24.01
CA LYS A 371 -24.26 30.27 -25.10
C LYS A 371 -24.44 29.64 -26.47
N VAL A 372 -24.30 28.32 -26.53
CA VAL A 372 -24.35 27.55 -27.77
C VAL A 372 -25.14 26.27 -27.53
N ARG A 373 -25.94 25.89 -28.53
CA ARG A 373 -26.70 24.63 -28.55
C ARG A 373 -26.64 23.99 -29.93
N ILE A 374 -26.44 22.69 -29.97
CA ILE A 374 -26.71 21.86 -31.15
C ILE A 374 -27.92 21.01 -30.79
N THR A 375 -29.02 21.17 -31.52
CA THR A 375 -30.24 20.42 -31.19
C THR A 375 -30.18 18.98 -31.68
N ALA A 376 -31.00 18.08 -31.12
CA ALA A 376 -31.19 16.72 -31.61
C ALA A 376 -31.58 16.68 -33.11
N GLY A 377 -32.24 17.74 -33.59
CA GLY A 377 -32.56 17.95 -35.01
C GLY A 377 -31.43 18.52 -35.86
N GLY A 378 -30.22 18.67 -35.32
CA GLY A 378 -29.02 19.11 -36.04
C GLY A 378 -28.90 20.63 -36.27
N LYS A 379 -29.62 21.47 -35.52
CA LYS A 379 -29.53 22.94 -35.67
C LYS A 379 -28.53 23.53 -34.69
N PHE A 380 -27.71 24.48 -35.14
CA PHE A 380 -26.74 25.22 -34.34
C PHE A 380 -27.28 26.60 -33.93
N GLY A 381 -27.42 26.84 -32.64
CA GLY A 381 -27.84 28.12 -32.06
C GLY A 381 -26.70 28.82 -31.34
N VAL A 382 -26.54 30.13 -31.55
CA VAL A 382 -25.66 31.01 -30.77
C VAL A 382 -26.48 32.16 -30.20
N GLY A 383 -26.48 32.31 -28.87
CA GLY A 383 -27.32 33.30 -28.19
C GLY A 383 -28.82 32.99 -28.24
N THR A 384 -29.20 31.78 -28.66
CA THR A 384 -30.59 31.30 -28.72
C THR A 384 -30.65 29.80 -28.42
N ALA A 385 -31.55 29.39 -27.54
CA ALA A 385 -31.81 27.99 -27.21
C ALA A 385 -32.80 27.32 -28.19
N SER A 386 -33.38 28.09 -29.12
CA SER A 386 -34.40 27.59 -30.06
C SER A 386 -34.09 28.05 -31.48
N PRO A 387 -32.99 27.58 -32.09
CA PRO A 387 -32.62 27.94 -33.45
C PRO A 387 -33.73 27.57 -34.44
N LYS A 388 -34.17 28.54 -35.23
CA LYS A 388 -35.27 28.34 -36.20
C LYS A 388 -34.77 27.69 -37.48
N VAL A 389 -33.54 28.01 -37.87
CA VAL A 389 -32.85 27.50 -39.07
C VAL A 389 -31.59 26.69 -38.68
N ALA A 390 -30.90 26.11 -39.66
CA ALA A 390 -29.74 25.23 -39.41
C ALA A 390 -28.61 25.94 -38.63
N ALA A 391 -28.40 27.24 -38.86
CA ALA A 391 -27.52 28.08 -38.07
C ALA A 391 -28.25 29.38 -37.73
N ASP A 392 -28.58 29.59 -36.45
CA ASP A 392 -29.32 30.77 -35.98
C ASP A 392 -28.48 31.51 -34.94
N VAL A 393 -28.08 32.74 -35.27
CA VAL A 393 -27.19 33.56 -34.45
C VAL A 393 -27.93 34.80 -34.02
N HIS A 394 -28.21 34.91 -32.72
CA HIS A 394 -28.76 36.10 -32.12
C HIS A 394 -27.62 37.02 -31.69
N HIS A 395 -27.61 38.23 -32.24
CA HIS A 395 -26.63 39.26 -31.89
C HIS A 395 -27.19 40.21 -30.83
N ASP A 396 -26.39 40.48 -29.81
CA ASP A 396 -26.65 41.52 -28.81
C ASP A 396 -25.42 42.45 -28.72
N PRO A 397 -25.44 43.59 -29.42
CA PRO A 397 -24.28 44.50 -29.48
C PRO A 397 -24.19 45.45 -28.28
N THR A 398 -24.93 45.21 -27.20
CA THR A 398 -25.00 46.15 -26.06
C THR A 398 -23.68 46.32 -25.28
N GLY A 399 -22.69 45.47 -25.50
CA GLY A 399 -21.39 45.48 -24.83
C GLY A 399 -20.20 45.96 -25.67
N LEU A 400 -20.43 46.61 -26.82
CA LEU A 400 -19.34 47.11 -27.67
C LEU A 400 -18.63 48.31 -27.03
N ALA A 401 -17.30 48.36 -27.16
CA ALA A 401 -16.50 49.53 -26.84
C ALA A 401 -16.45 50.49 -28.05
N GLY A 402 -16.12 51.76 -27.82
CA GLY A 402 -16.01 52.76 -28.88
C GLY A 402 -15.04 52.32 -29.98
N ASP A 403 -15.45 52.52 -31.24
CA ASP A 403 -14.71 52.13 -32.45
C ASP A 403 -14.40 50.62 -32.53
N THR A 404 -15.26 49.78 -31.94
CA THR A 404 -15.22 48.32 -32.08
C THR A 404 -16.52 47.76 -32.68
N GLY A 405 -16.46 46.53 -33.18
CA GLY A 405 -17.61 45.88 -33.79
C GLY A 405 -17.40 44.39 -34.04
N GLY A 406 -18.44 43.71 -34.52
CA GLY A 406 -18.44 42.28 -34.81
C GLY A 406 -19.53 41.87 -35.79
N GLY A 407 -19.30 40.76 -36.50
CA GLY A 407 -20.17 40.24 -37.56
C GLY A 407 -19.38 39.46 -38.60
N GLU A 408 -19.73 39.61 -39.87
CA GLU A 408 -18.96 39.11 -41.02
C GLU A 408 -17.73 40.00 -41.25
N VAL A 409 -16.55 39.45 -40.99
CA VAL A 409 -15.26 40.13 -41.10
C VAL A 409 -14.40 39.43 -42.15
N VAL A 410 -13.70 40.21 -42.98
CA VAL A 410 -12.72 39.69 -43.94
C VAL A 410 -11.30 40.01 -43.51
N LEU A 411 -10.37 39.12 -43.83
CA LEU A 411 -8.93 39.23 -43.49
C LEU A 411 -8.04 39.42 -44.74
N PHE A 412 -8.62 39.74 -45.89
CA PHE A 412 -7.86 39.95 -47.13
C PHE A 412 -7.65 41.44 -47.43
N GLY A 413 -6.78 41.71 -48.40
CA GLY A 413 -6.43 43.06 -48.84
C GLY A 413 -5.20 43.62 -48.12
N SER A 414 -4.64 44.70 -48.67
CA SER A 414 -3.44 45.39 -48.17
C SER A 414 -3.77 46.82 -47.71
N GLY A 415 -2.84 47.47 -46.99
CA GLY A 415 -2.99 48.86 -46.56
C GLY A 415 -2.65 49.08 -45.08
N SER A 416 -2.46 50.34 -44.71
CA SER A 416 -2.34 50.79 -43.32
C SER A 416 -3.61 51.54 -42.96
N LEU A 417 -4.45 50.91 -42.14
CA LEU A 417 -5.79 51.39 -41.84
C LEU A 417 -5.84 52.12 -40.50
N THR A 418 -6.90 52.88 -40.29
CA THR A 418 -7.27 53.47 -39.01
C THR A 418 -8.55 52.79 -38.56
N ALA A 419 -8.55 52.19 -37.36
CA ALA A 419 -9.71 51.54 -36.79
C ALA A 419 -10.92 52.49 -36.79
N GLY A 420 -12.11 51.98 -37.08
CA GLY A 420 -13.35 52.76 -37.15
C GLY A 420 -13.58 53.57 -38.41
N LYS A 421 -12.57 53.75 -39.27
CA LYS A 421 -12.78 54.35 -40.60
C LYS A 421 -13.31 53.32 -41.60
N MET A 422 -14.10 53.82 -42.55
CA MET A 422 -14.64 53.07 -43.67
C MET A 422 -13.70 53.11 -44.87
N TYR A 423 -13.51 51.94 -45.48
CA TYR A 423 -12.63 51.71 -46.62
C TYR A 423 -13.38 50.99 -47.73
N TYR A 424 -12.95 51.21 -48.96
CA TYR A 424 -13.30 50.39 -50.10
C TYR A 424 -12.09 49.57 -50.55
N LEU A 425 -12.33 48.35 -51.04
CA LEU A 425 -11.28 47.56 -51.68
C LEU A 425 -11.10 48.01 -53.12
N ASN A 426 -9.93 48.58 -53.43
CA ASN A 426 -9.63 49.06 -54.78
C ASN A 426 -9.13 47.91 -55.69
N SER A 427 -8.91 48.22 -56.98
CA SER A 427 -8.49 47.24 -57.98
C SER A 427 -7.06 46.70 -57.80
N SER A 428 -6.22 47.32 -56.97
CA SER A 428 -4.91 46.77 -56.61
C SER A 428 -4.97 45.83 -55.40
N GLY A 429 -6.16 45.63 -54.82
CA GLY A 429 -6.33 44.83 -53.61
C GLY A 429 -5.95 45.58 -52.33
N ALA A 430 -5.86 46.92 -52.36
CA ALA A 430 -5.61 47.74 -51.19
C ALA A 430 -6.92 48.37 -50.67
N TRP A 431 -7.08 48.37 -49.35
CA TRP A 431 -8.14 49.09 -48.67
C TRP A 431 -7.81 50.58 -48.65
N THR A 432 -8.67 51.38 -49.29
CA THR A 432 -8.52 52.84 -49.44
C THR A 432 -9.72 53.56 -48.84
N LEU A 433 -9.54 54.74 -48.23
CA LEU A 433 -10.63 55.48 -47.56
C LEU A 433 -11.77 55.77 -48.53
N THR A 434 -13.00 55.58 -48.08
CA THR A 434 -14.18 55.94 -48.87
C THR A 434 -14.37 57.45 -48.97
N ASP A 435 -14.95 57.91 -50.07
CA ASP A 435 -15.26 59.34 -50.29
C ASP A 435 -16.46 59.46 -51.23
N ALA A 436 -17.57 60.03 -50.75
CA ALA A 436 -18.79 60.15 -51.56
C ALA A 436 -18.64 61.11 -52.76
N ASN A 437 -17.64 62.01 -52.73
CA ASN A 437 -17.39 62.97 -53.82
C ASN A 437 -16.84 62.32 -55.11
N ALA A 438 -16.53 61.02 -55.08
CA ALA A 438 -16.00 60.31 -56.23
C ALA A 438 -16.54 58.89 -56.30
N VAL A 439 -17.28 58.56 -57.37
CA VAL A 439 -17.85 57.23 -57.62
C VAL A 439 -16.82 56.09 -57.51
N ALA A 440 -15.56 56.34 -57.89
CA ALA A 440 -14.47 55.37 -57.80
C ALA A 440 -14.05 55.03 -56.35
N SER A 441 -14.48 55.82 -55.37
CA SER A 441 -14.07 55.76 -53.97
C SER A 441 -15.10 55.09 -53.05
N GLY A 442 -15.85 54.11 -53.55
CA GLY A 442 -16.74 53.29 -52.73
C GLY A 442 -18.17 53.14 -53.22
N ALA A 443 -18.53 53.64 -54.40
CA ALA A 443 -19.89 53.49 -54.92
C ALA A 443 -20.18 52.03 -55.28
N SER A 444 -19.32 51.40 -56.09
CA SER A 444 -19.52 50.03 -56.59
C SER A 444 -18.61 48.98 -55.93
N GLN A 445 -17.60 49.43 -55.17
CA GLN A 445 -16.61 48.56 -54.57
C GLN A 445 -17.12 47.90 -53.29
N LEU A 446 -16.46 46.81 -52.86
CA LEU A 446 -16.69 46.23 -51.54
C LEU A 446 -16.29 47.25 -50.47
N LEU A 447 -17.21 47.53 -49.56
CA LEU A 447 -16.96 48.42 -48.42
C LEU A 447 -16.73 47.61 -47.15
N GLY A 448 -15.96 48.19 -46.24
CA GLY A 448 -15.87 47.68 -44.90
C GLY A 448 -15.28 48.68 -43.92
N ILE A 449 -15.52 48.44 -42.64
CA ILE A 449 -14.99 49.26 -41.54
C ILE A 449 -13.76 48.56 -40.98
N ALA A 450 -12.65 49.29 -40.86
CA ALA A 450 -11.43 48.72 -40.31
C ALA A 450 -11.58 48.43 -38.81
N LEU A 451 -11.25 47.22 -38.38
CA LEU A 451 -11.25 46.84 -36.94
C LEU A 451 -9.89 47.10 -36.28
N GLY A 452 -8.88 47.50 -37.05
CA GLY A 452 -7.52 47.78 -36.60
C GLY A 452 -6.65 48.28 -37.75
N SER A 453 -5.33 48.35 -37.54
CA SER A 453 -4.43 48.98 -38.50
C SER A 453 -4.01 48.10 -39.68
N THR A 454 -4.15 46.79 -39.56
CA THR A 454 -3.68 45.81 -40.55
C THR A 454 -4.80 44.84 -40.92
N PRO A 455 -5.26 44.81 -42.19
CA PRO A 455 -6.39 43.98 -42.62
C PRO A 455 -6.20 42.48 -42.33
N GLY A 456 -5.01 41.94 -42.59
CA GLY A 456 -4.73 40.51 -42.40
C GLY A 456 -4.70 40.04 -40.94
N THR A 457 -4.58 40.97 -39.98
CA THR A 457 -4.48 40.65 -38.56
C THR A 457 -5.74 41.04 -37.81
N HIS A 458 -6.24 42.25 -38.03
CA HIS A 458 -7.38 42.80 -37.29
C HIS A 458 -8.70 42.62 -38.05
N GLY A 459 -8.64 42.54 -39.37
CA GLY A 459 -9.81 42.40 -40.23
C GLY A 459 -10.52 43.70 -40.59
N VAL A 460 -11.42 43.56 -41.54
CA VAL A 460 -12.32 44.60 -42.03
C VAL A 460 -13.76 44.07 -41.97
N LEU A 461 -14.63 44.74 -41.21
CA LEU A 461 -16.03 44.37 -41.06
C LEU A 461 -16.80 44.71 -42.35
N ILE A 462 -17.38 43.70 -43.00
CA ILE A 462 -18.15 43.86 -44.25
C ILE A 462 -19.65 43.81 -44.02
N ARG A 463 -20.09 43.18 -42.91
CA ARG A 463 -21.46 43.21 -42.43
C ARG A 463 -21.50 42.94 -40.93
N GLY A 464 -22.29 43.65 -40.15
CA GLY A 464 -22.42 43.40 -38.72
C GLY A 464 -22.70 44.65 -37.92
N PHE A 465 -22.38 44.62 -36.63
CA PHE A 465 -22.59 45.74 -35.72
C PHE A 465 -21.27 46.48 -35.48
N PHE A 466 -21.30 47.80 -35.49
CA PHE A 466 -20.12 48.64 -35.25
C PHE A 466 -20.48 49.90 -34.47
N ASP A 467 -19.73 50.21 -33.41
CA ASP A 467 -19.83 51.47 -32.68
C ASP A 467 -19.00 52.57 -33.38
N CYS A 468 -19.68 53.49 -34.06
CA CYS A 468 -19.06 54.59 -34.82
C CYS A 468 -18.72 55.82 -33.96
N ALA A 469 -18.36 55.64 -32.67
CA ALA A 469 -18.18 56.73 -31.72
C ALA A 469 -17.29 57.89 -32.21
N THR A 470 -16.18 57.61 -32.92
CA THR A 470 -15.22 58.65 -33.33
C THR A 470 -15.44 59.16 -34.76
N TYR A 471 -15.87 58.28 -35.68
CA TYR A 471 -15.89 58.56 -37.12
C TYR A 471 -17.30 58.63 -37.73
N LEU A 472 -18.30 58.91 -36.89
CA LEU A 472 -19.64 59.30 -37.32
C LEU A 472 -19.70 60.82 -37.54
N THR A 473 -20.08 61.22 -38.75
CA THR A 473 -20.41 62.61 -39.09
C THR A 473 -21.89 62.86 -38.81
N GLY A 474 -22.17 63.88 -38.01
CA GLY A 474 -23.53 64.28 -37.60
C GLY A 474 -24.04 63.59 -36.33
N THR A 475 -25.31 63.81 -36.00
CA THR A 475 -25.93 63.28 -34.77
C THR A 475 -26.58 61.93 -35.05
N PHE A 476 -26.18 60.89 -34.30
CA PHE A 476 -26.73 59.54 -34.44
C PHE A 476 -28.26 59.50 -34.34
N VAL A 477 -28.89 58.75 -35.26
CA VAL A 477 -30.34 58.55 -35.31
C VAL A 477 -30.66 57.06 -35.20
N LYS A 478 -31.42 56.68 -34.18
CA LYS A 478 -31.89 55.30 -33.99
C LYS A 478 -32.75 54.87 -35.18
N GLY A 479 -32.44 53.73 -35.79
CA GLY A 479 -33.10 53.23 -37.01
C GLY A 479 -32.85 54.05 -38.28
N GLY A 480 -32.12 55.17 -38.20
CA GLY A 480 -31.84 56.03 -39.35
C GLY A 480 -30.80 55.41 -40.29
N ALA A 481 -30.95 55.65 -41.59
CA ALA A 481 -29.95 55.24 -42.58
C ALA A 481 -28.66 56.06 -42.43
N VAL A 482 -27.52 55.42 -42.66
CA VAL A 482 -26.21 56.07 -42.72
C VAL A 482 -25.56 55.86 -44.09
N TYR A 483 -24.67 56.77 -44.48
CA TYR A 483 -24.13 56.91 -45.83
C TYR A 483 -22.60 57.00 -45.81
N VAL A 484 -21.99 56.86 -47.00
CA VAL A 484 -20.60 57.31 -47.20
C VAL A 484 -20.57 58.84 -47.08
N SER A 485 -19.64 59.38 -46.28
CA SER A 485 -19.55 60.83 -46.08
C SER A 485 -18.99 61.55 -47.31
N GLU A 486 -19.65 62.66 -47.68
CA GLU A 486 -19.16 63.65 -48.65
C GLU A 486 -18.21 64.67 -48.01
N THR A 487 -18.23 64.80 -46.68
CA THR A 487 -17.49 65.87 -45.98
C THR A 487 -16.14 65.42 -45.45
N THR A 488 -16.03 64.17 -44.99
CA THR A 488 -14.79 63.64 -44.39
C THR A 488 -14.50 62.23 -44.90
N THR A 489 -13.37 62.05 -45.58
CA THR A 489 -12.96 60.76 -46.14
C THR A 489 -12.86 59.67 -45.07
N GLY A 490 -13.49 58.54 -45.35
CA GLY A 490 -13.58 57.35 -44.50
C GLY A 490 -14.51 57.49 -43.30
N ASN A 491 -15.25 58.59 -43.16
CA ASN A 491 -16.29 58.69 -42.15
C ASN A 491 -17.62 58.11 -42.66
N ILE A 492 -18.48 57.74 -41.73
CA ILE A 492 -19.87 57.37 -41.96
C ILE A 492 -20.73 58.59 -41.63
N ASP A 493 -21.71 58.89 -42.47
CA ASP A 493 -22.53 60.10 -42.34
C ASP A 493 -23.99 59.74 -42.03
N VAL A 494 -24.67 60.53 -41.20
CA VAL A 494 -26.11 60.40 -40.97
C VAL A 494 -26.93 61.15 -42.01
N ALA A 495 -26.31 62.05 -42.77
CA ALA A 495 -26.93 62.76 -43.88
C ALA A 495 -26.55 62.12 -45.22
N ALA A 496 -27.50 62.08 -46.16
CA ALA A 496 -27.21 61.68 -47.52
C ALA A 496 -26.36 62.76 -48.21
N PRO A 497 -25.37 62.39 -49.04
CA PRO A 497 -24.63 63.33 -49.88
C PRO A 497 -25.55 64.20 -50.74
N THR A 498 -25.10 65.41 -51.09
CA THR A 498 -25.90 66.42 -51.81
C THR A 498 -25.18 67.09 -52.98
N GLY A 499 -23.87 66.91 -53.15
CA GLY A 499 -23.13 67.44 -54.29
C GLY A 499 -23.53 66.78 -55.61
N GLY A 500 -23.65 67.57 -56.69
CA GLY A 500 -24.09 67.10 -58.02
C GLY A 500 -23.05 66.27 -58.81
N SER A 501 -22.07 65.67 -58.13
CA SER A 501 -21.19 64.63 -58.67
C SER A 501 -20.90 63.55 -57.62
N ASP A 502 -21.64 63.60 -56.51
CA ASP A 502 -21.48 62.69 -55.40
C ASP A 502 -22.35 61.46 -55.63
N PHE A 503 -22.00 60.37 -54.96
CA PHE A 503 -22.86 59.20 -54.93
C PHE A 503 -23.55 59.03 -53.58
N VAL A 504 -24.82 58.64 -53.62
CA VAL A 504 -25.58 58.23 -52.44
C VAL A 504 -25.61 56.72 -52.36
N ARG A 505 -24.99 56.17 -51.32
CA ARG A 505 -25.05 54.74 -50.98
C ARG A 505 -25.32 54.58 -49.49
N ILE A 506 -26.41 53.91 -49.15
CA ILE A 506 -26.69 53.53 -47.76
C ILE A 506 -25.69 52.44 -47.37
N VAL A 507 -24.97 52.66 -46.26
CA VAL A 507 -23.97 51.73 -45.73
C VAL A 507 -24.45 50.95 -44.52
N GLY A 508 -25.56 51.36 -43.90
CA GLY A 508 -26.13 50.70 -42.74
C GLY A 508 -27.28 51.49 -42.12
N HIS A 509 -27.70 51.07 -40.93
CA HIS A 509 -28.74 51.75 -40.14
C HIS A 509 -28.36 51.80 -38.66
N GLY A 510 -28.74 52.87 -37.95
CA GLY A 510 -28.57 52.98 -36.50
C GLY A 510 -29.36 51.92 -35.73
N THR A 511 -28.78 51.37 -34.68
CA THR A 511 -29.47 50.47 -33.72
C THR A 511 -30.16 51.25 -32.60
N ASP A 512 -30.65 50.56 -31.57
CA ASP A 512 -31.21 51.19 -30.36
C ASP A 512 -30.13 51.66 -29.36
N LEU A 513 -28.87 51.22 -29.54
CA LEU A 513 -27.73 51.73 -28.78
C LEU A 513 -27.08 52.91 -29.53
N ALA A 514 -26.70 53.96 -28.79
CA ALA A 514 -26.09 55.15 -29.38
C ALA A 514 -24.80 54.79 -30.15
N ASN A 515 -24.60 55.41 -31.31
CA ASN A 515 -23.44 55.24 -32.22
C ASN A 515 -23.26 53.84 -32.82
N VAL A 516 -23.99 52.82 -32.34
CA VAL A 516 -23.92 51.48 -32.90
C VAL A 516 -24.82 51.38 -34.13
N ILE A 517 -24.24 51.07 -35.27
CA ILE A 517 -24.95 50.79 -36.53
C ILE A 517 -24.94 49.29 -36.85
N TYR A 518 -25.97 48.83 -37.57
CA TYR A 518 -25.88 47.62 -38.37
C TYR A 518 -25.32 48.01 -39.75
N PHE A 519 -24.01 47.81 -39.92
CA PHE A 519 -23.31 47.97 -41.18
C PHE A 519 -23.71 46.84 -42.13
N ASN A 520 -24.33 47.20 -43.24
CA ASN A 520 -24.69 46.27 -44.32
C ASN A 520 -24.82 47.08 -45.61
N PRO A 521 -23.70 47.36 -46.28
CA PRO A 521 -23.70 48.26 -47.43
C PRO A 521 -24.63 47.78 -48.54
N SER A 522 -25.49 48.70 -49.00
CA SER A 522 -26.37 48.48 -50.14
C SER A 522 -25.57 48.09 -51.38
N GLN A 523 -26.10 47.21 -52.21
CA GLN A 523 -25.52 46.93 -53.54
C GLN A 523 -25.86 48.04 -54.56
N ASN A 524 -26.93 48.81 -54.28
CA ASN A 524 -27.38 49.90 -55.12
C ASN A 524 -26.84 51.24 -54.59
N TRP A 525 -26.57 52.15 -55.53
CA TRP A 525 -26.16 53.52 -55.29
C TRP A 525 -26.71 54.41 -56.42
N ILE A 526 -26.74 55.72 -56.20
CA ILE A 526 -27.20 56.73 -57.16
C ILE A 526 -26.13 57.80 -57.29
N GLU A 527 -25.82 58.24 -58.51
CA GLU A 527 -25.06 59.46 -58.79
C GLU A 527 -26.01 60.66 -58.85
N LEU A 528 -25.69 61.76 -58.17
CA LEU A 528 -26.54 62.94 -58.07
C LEU A 528 -26.38 63.95 -59.21
#